data_AF-A0A7Y2ZMU4-F1
#
_entry.id   AF-A0A7Y2ZMU4-F1
#
_cell.length_a   1.000
_cell.length_b   1.000
_cell.length_c   1.000
_cell.angle_alpha   90.00
_cell.angle_beta   90.00
_cell.angle_gamma   90.00
#
_symmetry.space_group_name_H-M   'P 1'
#
loop_
_entity.id
_entity.type
_entity.pdbx_description
1 polymer ?
#
loop_
_entity_poly.entity_id
_entity_poly.type
_entity_poly.pdbx_seq_one_letter_code
_entity_poly.pdbx_strand_id
1 'polypeptide(L)'
;IFYIPFVAMIITESQNGYVDSAAYDSFLAGFSIISVIIFLIGIIVISAVSLCLYAAFYRILYKFDHDQEVATNDFFYFLKSKYLSKAFILVLITILLYGIVTALIIPTFFLSTLGIFYLIVPLSLLSPVFGFNPEMSVSDIVSASFKLGNKKWLLAFGLIIVSSLLASAVGFLLCGIGSLFTAAFVYHPVYYIYKEVIGFTETQELIETIGQPDM
;
A
#
# COMPACT_ATOMS: atom_id res chain seq x y z
N ILE A 1 -20.12 -11.47 -0.61
CA ILE A 1 -20.70 -12.38 0.42
C ILE A 1 -20.56 -11.80 1.83
N PHE A 2 -19.36 -11.41 2.29
CA PHE A 2 -19.15 -10.85 3.64
C PHE A 2 -19.86 -9.51 3.94
N TYR A 3 -20.02 -8.63 2.95
CA TYR A 3 -20.63 -7.30 3.13
C TYR A 3 -22.17 -7.30 3.06
N ILE A 4 -22.79 -8.35 2.52
CA ILE A 4 -24.26 -8.44 2.40
C ILE A 4 -24.97 -8.40 3.75
N PRO A 5 -24.60 -9.22 4.75
CA PRO A 5 -25.22 -9.15 6.08
C PRO A 5 -24.94 -7.82 6.79
N PHE A 6 -23.80 -7.19 6.52
CA PHE A 6 -23.47 -5.87 7.05
C PHE A 6 -24.36 -4.77 6.47
N VAL A 7 -24.59 -4.79 5.15
CA VAL A 7 -25.51 -3.85 4.47
C VAL A 7 -26.95 -4.08 4.91
N ALA A 8 -27.38 -5.33 5.08
CA ALA A 8 -28.71 -5.67 5.57
C ALA A 8 -28.94 -5.17 7.02
N MET A 9 -27.92 -5.25 7.88
CA MET A 9 -27.95 -4.64 9.20
C MET A 9 -28.11 -3.13 9.10
N ILE A 10 -27.25 -2.44 8.35
CA ILE A 10 -27.33 -0.96 8.19
C ILE A 10 -28.71 -0.52 7.70
N ILE A 11 -29.33 -1.26 6.77
CA ILE A 11 -30.68 -0.97 6.28
C ILE A 11 -31.71 -1.11 7.42
N THR A 12 -31.67 -2.20 8.17
CA THR A 12 -32.58 -2.45 9.31
C THR A 12 -32.44 -1.38 10.40
N GLU A 13 -31.20 -1.02 10.74
CA GLU A 13 -30.88 0.03 11.72
C GLU A 13 -31.35 1.41 11.24
N SER A 14 -31.19 1.72 9.94
CA SER A 14 -31.65 2.99 9.36
C SER A 14 -33.16 3.17 9.42
N GLN A 15 -33.91 2.06 9.38
CA GLN A 15 -35.38 2.07 9.48
C GLN A 15 -35.85 2.27 10.92
N ASN A 16 -35.11 1.74 11.89
CA ASN A 16 -35.48 1.77 13.30
C ASN A 16 -34.99 3.04 14.01
N GLY A 17 -34.01 3.76 13.45
CA GLY A 17 -33.52 5.04 13.99
C GLY A 17 -32.71 4.93 15.30
N TYR A 18 -32.53 3.71 15.80
CA TYR A 18 -31.75 3.38 16.99
C TYR A 18 -30.77 2.26 16.66
N VAL A 19 -29.61 2.31 17.31
CA VAL A 19 -28.59 1.26 17.23
C VAL A 19 -29.05 0.07 18.09
N ASP A 20 -29.46 -1.03 17.47
CA ASP A 20 -29.82 -2.28 18.15
C ASP A 20 -28.57 -3.12 18.43
N SER A 21 -28.11 -3.08 19.69
CA SER A 21 -26.99 -3.89 20.19
C SER A 21 -27.16 -5.38 19.89
N ALA A 22 -28.40 -5.90 19.91
CA ALA A 22 -28.67 -7.31 19.66
C ALA A 22 -28.47 -7.71 18.19
N ALA A 23 -28.67 -6.77 17.26
CA ALA A 23 -28.39 -6.96 15.84
C ALA A 23 -26.87 -7.08 15.59
N TYR A 24 -26.06 -6.29 16.30
CA TYR A 24 -24.60 -6.40 16.28
C TYR A 24 -24.12 -7.72 16.87
N ASP A 25 -24.62 -8.10 18.04
CA ASP A 25 -24.28 -9.37 18.68
C ASP A 25 -24.65 -10.57 17.80
N SER A 26 -25.82 -10.53 17.17
CA SER A 26 -26.26 -11.57 16.24
C SER A 26 -25.41 -11.64 14.96
N PHE A 27 -24.99 -10.50 14.43
CA PHE A 27 -24.08 -10.44 13.28
C PHE A 27 -22.70 -10.99 13.61
N LEU A 28 -22.13 -10.61 14.76
CA LEU A 28 -20.84 -11.12 15.23
C LEU A 28 -20.91 -12.61 15.55
N ALA A 29 -21.99 -13.07 16.20
CA ALA A 29 -22.25 -14.49 16.47
C ALA A 29 -22.44 -15.31 15.19
N GLY A 30 -22.88 -14.68 14.09
CA GLY A 30 -22.97 -15.29 12.77
C GLY A 30 -21.60 -15.58 12.13
N PHE A 31 -20.51 -14.99 12.63
CA PHE A 31 -19.16 -15.30 12.15
C PHE A 31 -18.52 -16.39 13.01
N SER A 32 -18.23 -17.52 12.36
CA SER A 32 -17.35 -18.51 12.98
C SER A 32 -15.94 -17.94 13.15
N ILE A 33 -15.22 -18.37 14.18
CA ILE A 33 -13.79 -18.04 14.39
C ILE A 33 -12.98 -18.38 13.14
N ILE A 34 -13.34 -19.47 12.45
CA ILE A 34 -12.72 -19.90 11.19
C ILE A 34 -12.93 -18.85 10.08
N SER A 35 -14.13 -18.28 9.97
CA SER A 35 -14.45 -17.23 8.99
C SER A 35 -13.58 -15.97 9.22
N VAL A 36 -13.38 -15.59 10.48
CA VAL A 36 -12.52 -14.45 10.85
C VAL A 36 -11.06 -14.72 10.49
N ILE A 37 -10.55 -15.91 10.80
CA ILE A 37 -9.16 -16.31 10.46
C ILE A 37 -8.95 -16.29 8.94
N ILE A 38 -9.86 -16.86 8.15
CA ILE A 38 -9.78 -16.86 6.69
C ILE A 38 -9.76 -15.43 6.15
N PHE A 39 -10.61 -14.54 6.68
CA PHE A 39 -10.64 -13.14 6.28
C PHE A 39 -9.31 -12.43 6.56
N LEU A 40 -8.73 -12.63 7.74
CA LEU A 40 -7.43 -12.05 8.11
C LEU A 40 -6.30 -12.56 7.20
N ILE A 41 -6.25 -13.87 6.92
CA ILE A 41 -5.28 -14.44 5.98
C ILE A 41 -5.48 -13.82 4.59
N GLY A 42 -6.73 -13.67 4.14
CA GLY A 42 -7.06 -13.01 2.87
C GLY A 42 -6.52 -11.59 2.77
N ILE A 43 -6.67 -10.78 3.83
CA ILE A 43 -6.12 -9.42 3.88
C ILE A 43 -4.59 -9.44 3.74
N ILE A 44 -3.92 -10.32 4.47
CA ILE A 44 -2.45 -10.42 4.44
C ILE A 44 -1.97 -10.81 3.04
N VAL A 45 -2.61 -11.79 2.41
CA VAL A 45 -2.27 -12.24 1.05
C VAL A 45 -2.50 -11.13 0.02
N ILE A 46 -3.67 -10.48 0.04
CA ILE A 46 -3.98 -9.38 -0.88
C ILE A 46 -2.99 -8.22 -0.69
N SER A 47 -2.65 -7.89 0.56
CA SER A 47 -1.70 -6.82 0.86
C SER A 47 -0.29 -7.15 0.39
N ALA A 48 0.17 -8.40 0.54
CA ALA A 48 1.47 -8.84 0.04
C ALA A 48 1.54 -8.78 -1.49
N VAL A 49 0.49 -9.24 -2.17
CA VAL A 49 0.37 -9.11 -3.63
C VAL A 49 0.39 -7.64 -4.05
N SER A 50 -0.34 -6.78 -3.34
CA SER A 50 -0.40 -5.34 -3.61
C SER A 50 0.97 -4.68 -3.45
N LEU A 51 1.72 -5.01 -2.39
CA LEU A 51 3.07 -4.53 -2.17
C LEU A 51 4.02 -4.95 -3.31
N CYS A 52 3.93 -6.20 -3.77
CA CYS A 52 4.70 -6.68 -4.92
C CYS A 52 4.34 -5.94 -6.21
N LEU A 53 3.06 -5.69 -6.45
CA LEU A 53 2.59 -4.94 -7.63
C LEU A 53 3.04 -3.47 -7.58
N TYR A 54 3.02 -2.83 -6.41
CA TYR A 54 3.55 -1.48 -6.25
C TYR A 54 5.06 -1.43 -6.49
N ALA A 55 5.82 -2.37 -5.91
CA ALA A 55 7.25 -2.48 -6.18
C ALA A 55 7.55 -2.69 -7.68
N ALA A 56 6.77 -3.53 -8.36
CA ALA A 56 6.87 -3.74 -9.81
C ALA A 56 6.51 -2.46 -10.58
N PHE A 57 5.47 -1.73 -10.16
CA PHE A 57 5.08 -0.47 -10.77
C PHE A 57 6.20 0.58 -10.70
N TYR A 58 6.89 0.71 -9.58
CA TYR A 58 8.06 1.60 -9.48
C TYR A 58 9.20 1.18 -10.41
N ARG A 59 9.46 -0.13 -10.55
CA ARG A 59 10.42 -0.65 -11.52
C ARG A 59 10.02 -0.31 -12.96
N ILE A 60 8.74 -0.41 -13.29
CA ILE A 60 8.21 0.00 -14.61
C ILE A 60 8.38 1.50 -14.85
N LEU A 61 8.13 2.35 -13.84
CA LEU A 61 8.40 3.79 -13.95
C LEU A 61 9.88 4.07 -14.25
N TYR A 62 10.79 3.33 -13.60
CA TYR A 62 12.21 3.40 -13.91
C TYR A 62 12.51 3.05 -15.37
N LYS A 63 11.94 1.96 -15.89
CA LYS A 63 12.11 1.54 -17.29
C LYS A 63 11.61 2.61 -18.26
N PHE A 64 10.44 3.20 -18.01
CA PHE A 64 9.92 4.30 -18.81
C PHE A 64 10.82 5.54 -18.81
N ASP A 65 11.39 5.88 -17.65
CA ASP A 65 12.28 7.03 -17.45
C ASP A 65 13.66 6.86 -18.12
N HIS A 66 14.00 5.63 -18.55
CA HIS A 66 15.25 5.28 -19.24
C HIS A 66 15.00 4.74 -20.66
N ASP A 67 13.83 4.99 -21.23
CA ASP A 67 13.44 4.54 -22.59
C ASP A 67 13.59 3.03 -22.81
N GLN A 68 13.42 2.23 -21.76
CA GLN A 68 13.48 0.76 -21.81
C GLN A 68 12.11 0.14 -22.10
N GLU A 69 12.10 -0.98 -22.83
CA GLU A 69 10.87 -1.70 -23.15
C GLU A 69 10.20 -2.30 -21.91
N VAL A 70 8.88 -2.11 -21.78
CA VAL A 70 8.06 -2.66 -20.70
C VAL A 70 7.30 -3.88 -21.20
N ALA A 71 7.51 -5.03 -20.57
CA ALA A 71 6.81 -6.26 -20.88
C ALA A 71 5.71 -6.54 -19.84
N THR A 72 4.66 -7.27 -20.22
CA THR A 72 3.58 -7.67 -19.30
C THR A 72 4.13 -8.44 -18.08
N ASN A 73 5.21 -9.19 -18.26
CA ASN A 73 5.82 -9.95 -17.18
C ASN A 73 6.52 -9.07 -16.11
N ASP A 74 6.81 -7.80 -16.41
CA ASP A 74 7.40 -6.87 -15.45
C ASP A 74 6.46 -6.58 -14.27
N PHE A 75 5.14 -6.54 -14.52
CA PHE A 75 4.12 -6.37 -13.47
C PHE A 75 4.16 -7.49 -12.42
N PHE A 76 4.54 -8.70 -12.83
CA PHE A 76 4.55 -9.88 -11.98
C PHE A 76 5.95 -10.22 -11.43
N TYR A 77 6.94 -9.34 -11.63
CA TYR A 77 8.34 -9.61 -11.27
C TYR A 77 8.52 -9.99 -9.79
N PHE A 78 7.89 -9.25 -8.87
CA PHE A 78 7.99 -9.50 -7.42
C PHE A 78 7.03 -10.57 -6.89
N LEU A 79 6.14 -11.12 -7.72
CA LEU A 79 5.28 -12.24 -7.34
C LEU A 79 6.00 -13.59 -7.41
N LYS A 80 7.25 -13.62 -7.90
CA LYS A 80 8.12 -14.79 -7.85
C LYS A 80 8.45 -15.16 -6.39
N SER A 81 8.50 -16.45 -6.09
CA SER A 81 8.68 -17.01 -4.72
C SER A 81 9.85 -16.39 -3.93
N LYS A 82 10.97 -16.08 -4.61
CA LYS A 82 12.16 -15.44 -4.01
C LYS A 82 11.82 -14.11 -3.29
N TYR A 83 10.93 -13.30 -3.86
CA TYR A 83 10.60 -11.96 -3.35
C TYR A 83 9.31 -11.96 -2.52
N LEU A 84 8.37 -12.84 -2.86
CA LEU A 84 7.06 -12.90 -2.25
C LEU A 84 7.14 -13.13 -0.73
N SER A 85 8.04 -14.01 -0.26
CA SER A 85 8.24 -14.27 1.17
C SER A 85 8.68 -13.00 1.93
N LYS A 86 9.53 -12.17 1.31
CA LYS A 86 9.97 -10.90 1.89
C LYS A 86 8.82 -9.88 1.95
N ALA A 87 7.98 -9.83 0.92
CA ALA A 87 6.78 -8.99 0.89
C ALA A 87 5.79 -9.36 2.01
N PHE A 88 5.57 -10.64 2.30
CA PHE A 88 4.74 -11.07 3.43
C PHE A 88 5.26 -10.54 4.78
N ILE A 89 6.56 -10.64 5.02
CA ILE A 89 7.16 -10.14 6.28
C ILE A 89 7.03 -8.61 6.36
N LEU A 90 7.26 -7.89 5.26
CA LEU A 90 7.09 -6.43 5.21
C LEU A 90 5.64 -6.03 5.52
N VAL A 91 4.65 -6.72 4.96
CA VAL A 91 3.23 -6.49 5.26
C VAL A 91 2.90 -6.75 6.73
N LEU A 92 3.41 -7.84 7.33
CA LEU A 92 3.21 -8.10 8.75
C LEU A 92 3.78 -6.99 9.62
N ILE A 93 4.97 -6.47 9.28
CA ILE A 93 5.56 -5.32 9.97
C ILE A 93 4.71 -4.07 9.80
N THR A 94 4.21 -3.79 8.58
CA THR A 94 3.32 -2.65 8.34
C THR A 94 2.04 -2.74 9.17
N ILE A 95 1.40 -3.92 9.22
CA ILE A 95 0.20 -4.16 10.04
C ILE A 95 0.52 -3.96 11.53
N LEU A 96 1.65 -4.50 12.01
CA LEU A 96 2.08 -4.32 13.40
C LEU A 96 2.34 -2.85 13.74
N LEU A 97 2.97 -2.08 12.86
CA LEU A 97 3.23 -0.65 13.06
C LEU A 97 1.94 0.15 13.17
N TYR A 98 0.97 -0.11 12.27
CA TYR A 98 -0.37 0.48 12.38
C TYR A 98 -1.04 0.07 13.69
N GLY A 99 -0.99 -1.22 14.04
CA GLY A 99 -1.54 -1.74 15.29
C GLY A 99 -0.98 -1.04 16.53
N ILE A 100 0.35 -0.89 16.61
CA ILE A 100 1.03 -0.19 17.72
C ILE A 100 0.60 1.27 17.80
N VAL A 101 0.58 1.99 16.68
CA VAL A 101 0.16 3.40 16.66
C VAL A 101 -1.31 3.54 17.10
N THR A 102 -2.19 2.66 16.63
CA THR A 102 -3.59 2.68 17.06
C THR A 102 -3.76 2.30 18.54
N ALA A 103 -2.97 1.34 19.05
CA ALA A 103 -3.06 0.83 20.42
C ALA A 103 -2.46 1.79 21.47
N LEU A 104 -1.35 2.45 21.13
CA LEU A 104 -0.65 3.38 22.04
C LEU A 104 -1.46 4.66 22.31
N ILE A 105 -2.40 4.99 21.42
CA ILE A 105 -3.06 6.30 21.41
C ILE A 105 -4.58 6.22 21.71
N ILE A 106 -5.00 5.10 22.31
CA ILE A 106 -6.39 4.83 22.68
C ILE A 106 -7.01 5.84 23.68
N PRO A 107 -6.29 6.63 24.51
CA PRO A 107 -6.97 7.65 25.33
C PRO A 107 -7.38 8.93 24.59
N THR A 108 -6.82 9.23 23.39
CA THR A 108 -7.01 10.54 22.74
C THR A 108 -7.11 10.40 21.22
N PHE A 109 -8.33 10.33 20.69
CA PHE A 109 -8.66 10.24 19.26
C PHE A 109 -7.80 11.17 18.36
N PHE A 110 -7.55 12.40 18.84
CA PHE A 110 -6.78 13.40 18.10
C PHE A 110 -5.31 13.03 17.92
N LEU A 111 -4.67 12.45 18.94
CA LEU A 111 -3.25 12.10 18.89
C LEU A 111 -3.02 10.87 18.00
N SER A 112 -3.99 9.95 17.94
CA SER A 112 -3.92 8.72 17.13
C SER A 112 -3.88 9.04 15.64
N THR A 113 -4.69 10.03 15.26
CA THR A 113 -4.78 10.53 13.90
C THR A 113 -3.45 11.11 13.40
N LEU A 114 -2.74 11.88 14.24
CA LEU A 114 -1.42 12.42 13.89
C LEU A 114 -0.37 11.32 13.69
N GLY A 115 -0.40 10.27 14.52
CA GLY A 115 0.49 9.12 14.39
C GLY A 115 0.30 8.38 13.06
N ILE A 116 -0.96 8.20 12.63
CA ILE A 116 -1.27 7.57 11.34
C ILE A 116 -0.76 8.44 10.18
N PHE A 117 -1.02 9.75 10.21
CA PHE A 117 -0.51 10.66 9.18
C PHE A 117 1.01 10.67 9.10
N TYR A 118 1.70 10.59 10.24
CA TYR A 118 3.14 10.46 10.27
C TYR A 118 3.61 9.19 9.56
N LEU A 119 2.97 8.04 9.82
CA LEU A 119 3.33 6.75 9.22
C LEU A 119 3.07 6.64 7.71
N ILE A 120 2.10 7.37 7.16
CA ILE A 120 1.77 7.31 5.72
C ILE A 120 3.01 7.55 4.85
N VAL A 121 3.84 8.53 5.20
CA VAL A 121 5.02 8.91 4.41
C VAL A 121 6.09 7.80 4.37
N PRO A 122 6.67 7.36 5.50
CA PRO A 122 7.71 6.32 5.46
C PRO A 122 7.18 5.00 4.93
N LEU A 123 5.90 4.65 5.17
CA LEU A 123 5.31 3.43 4.64
C LEU A 123 5.07 3.49 3.13
N SER A 124 4.74 4.67 2.57
CA SER A 124 4.63 4.83 1.11
C SER A 124 5.95 4.55 0.39
N LEU A 125 7.08 4.78 1.06
CA LEU A 125 8.43 4.55 0.55
C LEU A 125 8.91 3.11 0.69
N LEU A 126 8.20 2.23 1.43
CA LEU A 126 8.55 0.81 1.53
C LEU A 126 8.57 0.13 0.17
N SER A 127 7.56 0.41 -0.66
CA SER A 127 7.42 -0.21 -1.98
C SER A 127 8.57 0.10 -2.93
N PRO A 128 8.98 1.37 -3.17
CA PRO A 128 10.13 1.66 -4.02
C PRO A 128 11.45 1.20 -3.39
N VAL A 129 11.65 1.34 -2.07
CA VAL A 129 12.87 0.86 -1.41
C VAL A 129 13.01 -0.66 -1.58
N PHE A 130 11.93 -1.41 -1.37
CA PHE A 130 11.90 -2.86 -1.61
C PHE A 130 12.10 -3.20 -3.09
N GLY A 131 11.40 -2.50 -3.99
CA GLY A 131 11.44 -2.76 -5.42
C GLY A 131 12.82 -2.54 -6.03
N PHE A 132 13.49 -1.46 -5.65
CA PHE A 132 14.83 -1.17 -6.15
C PHE A 132 15.92 -1.94 -5.39
N ASN A 133 15.70 -2.31 -4.13
CA ASN A 133 16.72 -2.98 -3.32
C ASN A 133 16.21 -4.33 -2.75
N PRO A 134 15.78 -5.26 -3.60
CA PRO A 134 15.13 -6.48 -3.13
C PRO A 134 16.08 -7.45 -2.42
N GLU A 135 17.40 -7.23 -2.49
CA GLU A 135 18.41 -8.03 -1.77
C GLU A 135 18.65 -7.54 -0.34
N MET A 136 18.24 -6.32 0.02
CA MET A 136 18.37 -5.80 1.39
C MET A 136 17.58 -6.63 2.40
N SER A 137 18.05 -6.67 3.64
CA SER A 137 17.30 -7.30 4.72
C SER A 137 15.98 -6.54 4.96
N VAL A 138 14.97 -7.22 5.52
CA VAL A 138 13.69 -6.61 5.86
C VAL A 138 13.87 -5.39 6.77
N SER A 139 14.75 -5.51 7.78
CA SER A 139 15.04 -4.41 8.72
C SER A 139 15.66 -3.21 8.02
N ASP A 140 16.57 -3.44 7.07
CA ASP A 140 17.23 -2.37 6.34
C ASP A 140 16.25 -1.65 5.40
N ILE A 141 15.33 -2.38 4.75
CA ILE A 141 14.27 -1.81 3.91
C ILE A 141 13.37 -0.89 4.75
N VAL A 142 12.90 -1.36 5.91
CA VAL A 142 12.07 -0.56 6.82
C VAL A 142 12.84 0.66 7.30
N SER A 143 14.08 0.46 7.76
CA SER A 143 14.93 1.55 8.27
C SER A 143 15.24 2.61 7.20
N ALA A 144 15.54 2.19 5.97
CA ALA A 144 15.79 3.10 4.86
C ALA A 144 14.53 3.91 4.50
N SER A 145 13.37 3.26 4.47
CA SER A 145 12.08 3.91 4.20
C SER A 145 11.73 4.95 5.26
N PHE A 146 11.97 4.64 6.54
CA PHE A 146 11.77 5.60 7.64
C PHE A 146 12.78 6.74 7.63
N LYS A 147 14.06 6.48 7.36
CA LYS A 147 15.09 7.52 7.24
C LYS A 147 14.77 8.49 6.11
N LEU A 148 14.42 7.97 4.93
CA LEU A 148 14.04 8.77 3.77
C LEU A 148 12.75 9.56 4.04
N GLY A 149 11.72 8.87 4.56
CA GLY A 149 10.45 9.48 4.91
C GLY A 149 10.60 10.62 5.91
N ASN A 150 11.45 10.48 6.93
CA ASN A 150 11.73 11.53 7.90
C ASN A 150 12.49 12.72 7.30
N LYS A 151 13.47 12.45 6.43
CA LYS A 151 14.29 13.50 5.81
C LYS A 151 13.47 14.45 4.94
N LYS A 152 12.43 13.97 4.28
CA LYS A 152 11.58 14.75 3.35
C LYS A 152 10.10 14.73 3.73
N TRP A 153 9.80 14.55 5.03
CA TRP A 153 8.45 14.21 5.48
C TRP A 153 7.38 15.17 4.96
N LEU A 154 7.55 16.48 5.19
CA LEU A 154 6.55 17.48 4.83
C LEU A 154 6.34 17.57 3.31
N LEU A 155 7.42 17.45 2.53
CA LEU A 155 7.37 17.48 1.07
C LEU A 155 6.65 16.25 0.53
N ALA A 156 7.03 15.06 1.01
CA ALA A 156 6.41 13.80 0.61
C ALA A 156 4.94 13.76 1.00
N PHE A 157 4.62 14.14 2.23
CA PHE A 157 3.25 14.23 2.73
C PHE A 157 2.38 15.15 1.85
N GLY A 158 2.85 16.38 1.60
CA GLY A 158 2.13 17.34 0.77
C GLY A 158 1.88 16.82 -0.65
N LEU A 159 2.91 16.23 -1.28
CA LEU A 159 2.78 15.68 -2.63
C LEU A 159 1.84 14.47 -2.70
N ILE A 160 1.89 13.55 -1.72
CA ILE A 160 0.99 12.40 -1.65
C ILE A 160 -0.47 12.88 -1.50
N ILE A 161 -0.72 13.84 -0.60
CA ILE A 161 -2.06 14.37 -0.36
C ILE A 161 -2.61 15.11 -1.57
N VAL A 162 -1.82 16.01 -2.18
CA VAL A 162 -2.23 16.76 -3.38
C VAL A 162 -2.51 15.78 -4.53
N SER A 163 -1.65 14.79 -4.74
CA SER A 163 -1.84 13.82 -5.83
C SER A 163 -3.06 12.94 -5.61
N SER A 164 -3.30 12.53 -4.36
CA SER A 164 -4.50 11.75 -3.99
C SER A 164 -5.78 12.57 -4.18
N LEU A 165 -5.76 13.87 -3.83
CA LEU A 165 -6.90 14.76 -4.00
C LEU A 165 -7.20 15.00 -5.49
N LEU A 166 -6.17 15.23 -6.31
CA LEU A 166 -6.33 15.39 -7.76
C LEU A 166 -6.86 14.11 -8.42
N ALA A 167 -6.29 12.94 -8.07
CA ALA A 167 -6.76 11.66 -8.58
C ALA A 167 -8.23 11.41 -8.20
N SER A 168 -8.60 11.72 -6.95
CA SER A 168 -9.97 11.58 -6.44
C SER A 168 -10.94 12.57 -7.06
N ALA A 169 -10.51 13.82 -7.31
CA ALA A 169 -11.32 14.84 -7.96
C ALA A 169 -11.70 14.41 -9.39
N VAL A 170 -10.72 13.96 -10.18
CA VAL A 170 -10.99 13.42 -11.52
C VAL A 170 -11.84 12.16 -11.45
N GLY A 171 -11.58 11.28 -10.47
CA GLY A 171 -12.41 10.11 -10.21
C GLY A 171 -13.87 10.50 -9.99
N PHE A 172 -14.15 11.48 -9.14
CA PHE A 172 -15.49 11.96 -8.86
C PHE A 172 -16.15 12.64 -10.07
N LEU A 173 -15.41 13.53 -10.76
CA LEU A 173 -15.90 14.24 -11.95
C LEU A 173 -16.32 13.30 -13.09
N LEU A 174 -15.65 12.15 -13.20
CA LEU A 174 -15.93 11.13 -14.21
C LEU A 174 -16.72 9.94 -13.65
N CYS A 175 -17.56 10.17 -12.63
CA CYS A 175 -18.46 9.16 -12.03
C CYS A 175 -17.76 7.86 -11.59
N GLY A 176 -16.57 7.99 -11.02
CA GLY A 176 -15.71 6.88 -10.56
C GLY A 176 -14.80 6.31 -11.64
N ILE A 177 -15.18 6.37 -12.92
CA ILE A 177 -14.40 5.78 -14.04
C ILE A 177 -13.04 6.46 -14.17
N GLY A 178 -12.95 7.76 -13.87
CA GLY A 178 -11.70 8.51 -13.89
C GLY A 178 -10.61 7.92 -12.98
N SER A 179 -11.00 7.25 -11.89
CA SER A 179 -10.04 6.63 -10.96
C SER A 179 -9.19 5.54 -11.60
N LEU A 180 -9.70 4.84 -12.62
CA LEU A 180 -8.95 3.80 -13.34
C LEU A 180 -7.75 4.38 -14.09
N PHE A 181 -7.84 5.64 -14.52
CA PHE A 181 -6.78 6.34 -15.25
C PHE A 181 -5.90 7.17 -14.34
N THR A 182 -6.43 7.68 -13.22
CA THR A 182 -5.69 8.57 -12.31
C THR A 182 -5.10 7.89 -11.08
N ALA A 183 -5.47 6.64 -10.76
CA ALA A 183 -4.92 5.94 -9.60
C ALA A 183 -3.38 5.86 -9.63
N ALA A 184 -2.79 5.65 -10.82
CA ALA A 184 -1.35 5.59 -11.01
C ALA A 184 -0.63 6.90 -10.66
N PHE A 185 -1.32 8.05 -10.73
CA PHE A 185 -0.75 9.37 -10.49
C PHE A 185 -0.19 9.52 -9.08
N VAL A 186 -0.83 8.89 -8.08
CA VAL A 186 -0.45 8.99 -6.66
C VAL A 186 0.95 8.43 -6.37
N TYR A 187 1.44 7.51 -7.20
CA TYR A 187 2.75 6.87 -7.03
C TYR A 187 3.91 7.67 -7.66
N HIS A 188 3.63 8.58 -8.60
CA HIS A 188 4.67 9.33 -9.31
C HIS A 188 5.50 10.23 -8.39
N PRO A 189 4.93 11.00 -7.43
CA PRO A 189 5.74 11.80 -6.53
C PRO A 189 6.63 10.95 -5.63
N VAL A 190 6.17 9.77 -5.22
CA VAL A 190 6.95 8.84 -4.39
C VAL A 190 8.14 8.29 -5.18
N TYR A 191 7.94 7.94 -6.45
CA TYR A 191 9.01 7.57 -7.37
C TYR A 191 10.04 8.70 -7.51
N TYR A 192 9.57 9.92 -7.77
CA TYR A 192 10.44 11.08 -7.96
C TYR A 192 11.26 11.40 -6.70
N ILE A 193 10.66 11.31 -5.51
CA ILE A 193 11.38 11.51 -4.23
C ILE A 193 12.46 10.45 -4.05
N TYR A 194 12.17 9.18 -4.37
CA TYR A 194 13.18 8.11 -4.30
C TYR A 194 14.33 8.39 -5.28
N LYS A 195 14.01 8.67 -6.54
CA LYS A 195 14.97 8.98 -7.61
C LYS A 195 15.89 10.15 -7.24
N GLU A 196 15.34 11.27 -6.77
CA GLU A 196 16.12 12.48 -6.48
C GLU A 196 16.95 12.41 -5.19
N VAL A 197 16.53 11.61 -4.20
CA VAL A 197 17.18 11.60 -2.88
C VAL A 197 18.14 10.42 -2.70
N ILE A 198 17.81 9.25 -3.26
CA ILE A 198 18.65 8.06 -3.21
C ILE A 198 19.31 7.80 -4.55
N GLY A 199 18.56 7.92 -5.65
CA GLY A 199 19.03 7.55 -6.98
C GLY A 199 19.04 6.03 -7.20
N PHE A 200 19.62 5.63 -8.33
CA PHE A 200 19.78 4.23 -8.73
C PHE A 200 21.27 3.89 -8.78
N THR A 201 21.59 2.63 -8.49
CA THR A 201 22.97 2.11 -8.51
C THR A 201 23.27 1.47 -9.87
N GLU A 202 24.54 1.51 -10.31
CA GLU A 202 24.99 0.87 -11.57
C GLU A 202 24.54 -0.60 -11.69
N THR A 203 24.52 -1.34 -10.58
CA THR A 203 24.04 -2.74 -10.56
C THR A 203 22.56 -2.87 -10.91
N GLN A 204 21.72 -1.90 -10.53
CA GLN A 204 20.30 -1.89 -10.91
C GLN A 204 20.18 -1.64 -12.42
N GLU A 205 20.96 -0.71 -12.97
CA GLU A 205 20.97 -0.40 -14.41
C GLU A 205 21.39 -1.63 -15.25
N LEU A 206 22.37 -2.39 -14.78
CA LEU A 206 22.84 -3.62 -15.41
C LEU A 206 21.81 -4.77 -15.36
N ILE A 207 21.15 -4.98 -14.22
CA ILE A 207 20.12 -6.04 -14.07
C ILE A 207 18.93 -5.78 -14.99
N GLU A 208 18.53 -4.51 -15.16
CA GLU A 208 17.46 -4.13 -16.08
C GLU A 208 17.84 -4.36 -17.54
N THR A 209 19.10 -4.12 -17.90
CA THR A 209 19.60 -4.30 -19.26
C THR A 209 19.75 -5.79 -19.64
N ILE A 210 20.18 -6.64 -18.70
CA ILE A 210 20.39 -8.10 -18.95
C ILE A 210 19.06 -8.90 -18.92
N GLY A 211 17.98 -8.33 -18.38
CA GLY A 211 16.66 -8.96 -18.34
C GLY A 211 15.90 -8.99 -19.67
N GLN A 212 16.46 -8.44 -20.75
CA GLN A 212 15.92 -8.52 -22.10
C GLN A 212 16.12 -9.95 -22.66
N PRO A 213 15.07 -10.63 -23.15
CA PRO A 213 15.29 -11.83 -23.96
C PRO A 213 15.93 -11.38 -25.28
N ASP A 214 17.02 -12.03 -25.67
CA ASP A 214 17.68 -11.83 -26.97
C ASP A 214 16.62 -11.90 -28.09
N MET A 215 16.58 -10.86 -28.94
CA MET A 215 15.75 -10.83 -30.16
C MET A 215 16.26 -11.82 -31.21
#